data_AF-A0A285IN30-F1
#
_entry.id   AF-A0A285IN30-F1
#
_cell.length_a   1.000
_cell.length_b   1.000
_cell.length_c   1.000
_cell.angle_alpha   90.00
_cell.angle_beta   90.00
_cell.angle_gamma   90.00
#
_symmetry.space_group_name_H-M   'P 1'
#
loop_
_entity.id
_entity.type
_entity.pdbx_description
1 polymer ?
#
loop_
_entity_poly.entity_id
_entity_poly.type
_entity_poly.pdbx_seq_one_letter_code
_entity_poly.pdbx_strand_id
1 'polypeptide(L)'
;MAGGKRVAARATAWIVFADECGQTLKTHKATTWAPKGRTPVVKVTAKGTVRVSVAGLCCYRPGERSRLIYRTLTYRGRKGEPKGFREPELIDGHFTGTGLPPPAPP
;
A
#
# COMPACT_ATOMS: atom_id res chain seq x y z
N MET A 1 -6.57 -9.91 13.21
CA MET A 1 -7.01 -8.59 12.71
C MET A 1 -8.52 -8.53 12.39
N ALA A 2 -9.12 -9.56 11.79
CA ALA A 2 -10.51 -9.52 11.31
C ALA A 2 -11.55 -10.36 12.11
N GLY A 3 -11.14 -11.10 13.14
CA GLY A 3 -11.96 -12.15 13.78
C GLY A 3 -13.28 -11.70 14.44
N GLY A 4 -13.44 -10.41 14.77
CA GLY A 4 -14.65 -9.89 15.41
C GLY A 4 -15.76 -9.42 14.45
N LYS A 5 -15.52 -9.41 13.14
CA LYS A 5 -16.41 -8.80 12.15
C LYS A 5 -17.49 -9.80 11.69
N ARG A 6 -18.56 -9.90 12.49
CA ARG A 6 -19.63 -10.90 12.33
C ARG A 6 -20.37 -10.85 10.99
N VAL A 7 -20.63 -9.66 10.45
CA VAL A 7 -21.33 -9.50 9.14
C VAL A 7 -20.49 -10.08 8.00
N ALA A 8 -19.21 -9.71 7.95
CA ALA A 8 -18.29 -10.23 6.92
C ALA A 8 -18.11 -11.75 7.04
N ALA A 9 -18.05 -12.28 8.26
CA ALA A 9 -17.98 -13.72 8.49
C ALA A 9 -19.24 -14.46 7.98
N ARG A 10 -20.45 -13.94 8.28
CA ARG A 10 -21.72 -14.50 7.77
C ARG A 10 -21.83 -14.43 6.25
N ALA A 11 -21.36 -13.33 5.66
CA ALA A 11 -21.36 -13.14 4.20
C ALA A 11 -20.22 -13.87 3.48
N THR A 12 -19.33 -14.55 4.22
CA THR A 12 -18.08 -15.11 3.69
C THR A 12 -17.25 -14.08 2.88
N ALA A 13 -17.34 -12.82 3.29
CA ALA A 13 -16.74 -11.70 2.57
C ALA A 13 -15.27 -11.49 2.97
N TRP A 14 -14.53 -10.83 2.08
CA TRP A 14 -13.20 -10.30 2.40
C TRP A 14 -13.33 -9.01 3.19
N ILE A 15 -12.49 -8.85 4.22
CA ILE A 15 -12.28 -7.57 4.90
C ILE A 15 -10.99 -6.98 4.37
N VAL A 16 -11.11 -5.81 3.74
CA VAL A 16 -9.99 -5.11 3.14
C VAL A 16 -9.78 -3.81 3.91
N PHE A 17 -8.56 -3.62 4.41
CA PHE A 17 -8.10 -2.33 4.93
C PHE A 17 -7.21 -1.69 3.87
N ALA A 18 -7.48 -0.44 3.53
CA ALA A 18 -6.70 0.35 2.57
C ALA A 18 -5.96 1.46 3.32
N ASP A 19 -4.71 1.70 2.94
CA ASP A 19 -3.90 2.81 3.46
C ASP A 19 -2.87 3.28 2.42
N GLU A 20 -2.43 4.53 2.57
CA GLU A 20 -1.33 5.12 1.82
C GLU A 20 -0.21 5.56 2.78
N CYS A 21 1.04 5.22 2.45
CA CYS A 21 2.21 5.76 3.11
C CYS A 21 3.19 6.39 2.12
N GLY A 22 3.94 7.40 2.57
CA GLY A 22 4.94 8.08 1.76
C GLY A 22 6.30 8.14 2.45
N GLN A 23 7.35 7.69 1.77
CA GLN A 23 8.72 7.73 2.25
C GLN A 23 9.58 8.64 1.37
N THR A 24 10.33 9.55 1.99
CA THR A 24 11.35 10.32 1.28
C THR A 24 12.63 9.49 1.17
N LEU A 25 13.25 9.46 -0.01
CA LEU A 25 14.49 8.70 -0.27
C LEU A 25 15.77 9.47 0.09
N LYS A 26 15.62 10.59 0.80
CA LYS A 26 16.74 11.26 1.46
C LYS A 26 17.38 10.27 2.45
N THR A 27 18.70 10.31 2.55
CA THR A 27 19.44 9.49 3.51
C THR A 27 18.87 9.70 4.89
N HIS A 28 18.25 8.66 5.42
CA HIS A 28 17.68 8.67 6.75
C HIS A 28 18.78 8.28 7.74
N LYS A 29 19.01 9.12 8.76
CA LYS A 29 19.42 8.60 10.07
C LYS A 29 18.13 8.18 10.77
N ALA A 30 17.68 6.94 10.56
CA ALA A 30 16.46 6.43 11.18
C ALA A 30 16.63 4.97 11.61
N THR A 31 15.90 4.61 12.66
CA THR A 31 15.79 3.23 13.15
C THR A 31 14.87 2.45 12.23
N THR A 32 15.30 1.26 11.81
CA THR A 32 14.49 0.33 11.01
C THR A 32 14.38 -1.01 11.73
N TRP A 33 13.28 -1.72 11.47
CA TRP A 33 13.05 -3.05 12.03
C TRP A 33 13.66 -4.11 11.12
N ALA A 34 14.49 -4.98 11.68
CA ALA A 34 15.06 -6.12 11.00
C ALA A 34 15.16 -7.32 11.94
N PRO A 35 15.26 -8.55 11.42
CA PRO A 35 15.54 -9.71 12.24
C PRO A 35 16.77 -9.47 13.13
N LYS A 36 16.69 -9.89 14.40
CA LYS A 36 17.79 -9.74 15.37
C LYS A 36 19.08 -10.33 14.77
N GLY A 37 20.18 -9.56 14.84
CA GLY A 37 21.49 -9.96 14.31
C GLY A 37 21.69 -9.75 12.80
N ARG A 38 20.68 -9.27 12.06
CA ARG A 38 20.81 -8.94 10.63
C ARG A 38 20.68 -7.44 10.44
N THR A 39 21.80 -6.75 10.30
CA THR A 39 21.81 -5.31 9.97
C THR A 39 21.22 -5.09 8.58
N PRO A 40 20.11 -4.35 8.45
CA PRO A 40 19.54 -4.06 7.14
C PRO A 40 20.38 -3.00 6.43
N VAL A 41 20.89 -3.34 5.24
CA VAL A 41 21.64 -2.41 4.38
C VAL A 41 20.69 -1.87 3.33
N VAL A 42 20.34 -0.58 3.43
CA VAL A 42 19.50 0.10 2.45
C VAL A 42 20.38 1.02 1.61
N LYS A 43 20.49 0.72 0.31
CA LYS A 43 21.14 1.64 -0.65
C LYS A 43 20.14 2.71 -1.05
N VAL A 44 20.46 3.96 -0.74
CA VAL A 44 19.65 5.11 -1.17
C VAL A 44 20.47 6.04 -2.05
N THR A 45 19.83 6.55 -3.10
CA THR A 45 20.39 7.65 -3.88
C THR A 45 20.04 8.94 -3.15
N ALA A 46 20.93 9.43 -2.30
CA ALA A 46 20.75 10.61 -1.44
C ALA A 46 20.53 11.96 -2.19
N LYS A 47 20.27 11.93 -3.50
CA LYS A 47 20.22 13.11 -4.36
C LYS A 47 18.77 13.47 -4.69
N GLY A 48 18.31 14.62 -4.19
CA GLY A 48 17.09 15.29 -4.65
C GLY A 48 15.83 15.11 -3.79
N THR A 49 14.69 15.50 -4.35
CA THR A 49 13.33 15.48 -3.75
C THR A 49 12.60 14.15 -3.97
N VAL A 50 13.35 13.07 -4.21
CA VAL A 50 12.76 11.78 -4.58
C VAL A 50 11.95 11.21 -3.42
N ARG A 51 10.70 10.85 -3.70
CA ARG A 51 9.77 10.22 -2.76
C ARG A 51 9.18 8.97 -3.38
N VAL A 52 8.94 7.97 -2.56
CA VAL A 52 8.15 6.79 -2.92
C VAL A 52 6.89 6.83 -2.07
N SER A 53 5.74 6.92 -2.72
CA SER A 53 4.46 6.61 -2.09
C SER A 53 4.10 5.16 -2.34
N VAL A 54 3.48 4.52 -1.36
CA VAL A 54 2.98 3.16 -1.42
C VAL A 54 1.52 3.20 -1.00
N ALA A 55 0.68 2.59 -1.81
CA ALA A 55 -0.70 2.33 -1.47
C ALA A 55 -0.87 0.82 -1.33
N GLY A 56 -1.55 0.39 -0.27
CA GLY A 56 -1.63 -1.02 0.11
C GLY A 56 -3.02 -1.43 0.58
N LEU A 57 -3.38 -2.66 0.24
CA LEU A 57 -4.58 -3.36 0.69
C LEU A 57 -4.17 -4.56 1.54
N CYS A 58 -4.61 -4.58 2.79
CA CYS A 58 -4.48 -5.73 3.69
C CYS A 58 -5.80 -6.49 3.73
N CYS A 59 -5.83 -7.68 3.13
CA CYS A 59 -7.04 -8.46 2.91
C CYS A 59 -7.09 -9.70 3.83
N TYR A 60 -8.20 -9.84 4.55
CA TYR A 60 -8.44 -10.93 5.50
C TYR A 60 -9.77 -11.62 5.25
N ARG A 61 -9.76 -12.95 5.29
CA ARG A 61 -10.96 -13.78 5.36
C ARG A 61 -10.65 -15.02 6.22
N PRO A 62 -11.53 -15.43 7.14
CA PRO A 62 -11.33 -16.64 7.92
C PRO A 62 -11.11 -17.87 7.02
N GLY A 63 -10.16 -18.74 7.38
CA GLY A 63 -9.80 -19.92 6.60
C GLY A 63 -8.88 -19.66 5.38
N GLU A 64 -8.66 -18.39 5.02
CA GLU A 64 -7.82 -17.99 3.90
C GLU A 64 -6.51 -17.36 4.37
N ARG A 65 -5.45 -17.53 3.57
CA ARG A 65 -4.19 -16.81 3.81
C ARG A 65 -4.40 -15.31 3.62
N SER A 66 -3.91 -14.52 4.58
CA SER A 66 -3.92 -13.06 4.46
C SER A 66 -3.14 -12.59 3.23
N ARG A 67 -3.64 -11.57 2.54
CA ARG A 67 -3.03 -11.05 1.31
C ARG A 67 -2.65 -9.58 1.51
N LEU A 68 -1.47 -9.21 1.02
CA LEU A 68 -1.03 -7.83 0.89
C LEU A 68 -0.88 -7.55 -0.61
N ILE A 69 -1.69 -6.62 -1.11
CA ILE A 69 -1.60 -6.13 -2.49
C ILE A 69 -1.17 -4.67 -2.40
N TYR A 70 -0.08 -4.29 -3.07
CA TYR A 70 0.45 -2.93 -2.97
C TYR A 70 0.92 -2.42 -4.33
N ARG A 71 0.93 -1.08 -4.47
CA ARG A 71 1.47 -0.37 -5.61
C ARG A 71 2.38 0.73 -5.11
N THR A 72 3.46 0.98 -5.83
CA THR A 72 4.42 2.04 -5.51
C THR A 72 4.40 3.11 -6.59
N LEU A 73 4.51 4.37 -6.19
CA LEU A 73 4.62 5.53 -7.05
C LEU A 73 5.89 6.30 -6.68
N THR A 74 6.79 6.47 -7.64
CA THR A 74 8.05 7.20 -7.42
C THR A 74 7.94 8.61 -8.00
N TYR A 75 7.94 9.61 -7.12
CA TYR A 75 8.03 11.03 -7.47
C TYR A 75 9.50 11.43 -7.55
N ARG A 76 9.92 12.06 -8.66
CA ARG A 76 11.31 12.46 -8.91
C ARG A 76 11.52 13.98 -8.90
N GLY A 77 10.49 14.76 -8.58
CA GLY A 77 10.60 16.22 -8.56
C GLY A 77 10.20 16.92 -9.86
N ARG A 78 9.66 16.20 -10.86
CA ARG A 78 9.31 16.80 -12.15
C ARG A 78 7.95 17.51 -12.07
N LYS A 79 7.78 18.58 -12.84
CA LYS A 79 6.50 19.30 -12.94
C LYS A 79 5.43 18.36 -13.50
N GLY A 80 4.29 18.28 -12.84
CA GLY A 80 3.17 17.42 -13.23
C GLY A 80 3.25 15.96 -12.77
N GLU A 81 4.35 15.53 -12.13
CA GLU A 81 4.38 14.20 -11.51
C GLU A 81 3.50 14.16 -10.24
N PRO A 82 2.63 13.15 -10.09
CA PRO A 82 1.90 12.94 -8.86
C PRO A 82 2.87 12.70 -7.68
N LYS A 83 2.56 13.26 -6.51
CA LYS A 83 3.39 13.15 -5.29
C LYS A 83 2.94 12.03 -4.34
N GLY A 84 1.84 11.37 -4.67
CA GLY A 84 1.16 10.34 -3.89
C GLY A 84 0.00 9.77 -4.68
N PHE A 85 -0.68 8.79 -4.10
CA PHE A 85 -1.88 8.22 -4.67
C PHE A 85 -3.08 9.12 -4.38
N ARG A 86 -4.13 8.99 -5.18
CA ARG A 86 -5.44 9.60 -4.90
C ARG A 86 -6.44 8.51 -4.60
N GLU A 87 -7.53 8.86 -3.92
CA GLU A 87 -8.60 7.93 -3.55
C GLU A 87 -9.12 7.06 -4.72
N PRO A 88 -9.35 7.59 -5.94
CA PRO A 88 -9.75 6.75 -7.06
C PRO A 88 -8.68 5.72 -7.43
N GLU A 89 -7.40 6.05 -7.28
CA GLU A 89 -6.29 5.14 -7.59
C GLU A 89 -6.18 3.99 -6.57
N LEU A 90 -6.78 4.14 -5.39
CA LEU A 90 -6.89 3.11 -4.35
C LEU A 90 -8.09 2.17 -4.57
N ILE A 91 -9.20 2.73 -5.05
CA ILE A 91 -10.52 2.06 -5.12
C ILE A 91 -10.79 1.49 -6.52
N ASP A 92 -10.32 2.16 -7.57
CA ASP A 92 -10.48 1.69 -8.95
C ASP A 92 -9.62 0.45 -9.19
N GLY A 93 -10.04 -0.41 -10.14
CA GLY A 93 -9.49 -1.75 -10.42
C GLY A 93 -8.01 -1.83 -10.85
N HIS A 94 -7.23 -0.79 -10.58
CA HIS A 94 -5.77 -0.76 -10.67
C HIS A 94 -5.09 -1.70 -9.66
N PHE A 95 -5.69 -1.98 -8.50
CA PHE A 95 -5.14 -2.92 -7.52
C PHE A 95 -5.55 -4.38 -7.77
N THR A 96 -6.75 -4.60 -8.30
CA THR A 96 -7.27 -5.94 -8.63
C THR A 96 -6.78 -6.45 -9.99
N GLY A 97 -6.09 -5.61 -10.77
CA GLY A 97 -5.57 -5.95 -12.09
C GLY A 97 -6.63 -5.98 -13.20
N THR A 98 -7.87 -5.58 -12.92
CA THR A 98 -8.96 -5.59 -13.91
C THR A 98 -8.98 -4.34 -14.79
N GLY A 99 -8.42 -3.21 -14.32
CA GLY A 99 -8.45 -1.94 -15.04
C GLY A 99 -9.87 -1.38 -15.28
N LEU A 100 -10.89 -2.01 -14.69
CA LEU A 100 -12.28 -1.60 -14.81
C LEU A 100 -12.65 -0.65 -13.68
N PRO A 101 -13.42 0.42 -13.97
CA PRO A 101 -13.99 1.26 -12.93
C PRO A 101 -14.92 0.41 -12.04
N PRO A 102 -15.08 0.76 -10.74
CA PRO A 102 -16.01 0.07 -9.86
C PRO A 102 -17.43 0.13 -10.46
N PRO A 103 -18.24 -0.93 -10.29
CA PRO A 103 -19.63 -0.89 -10.71
C PRO A 103 -20.34 0.26 -10.00
N ALA A 104 -21.22 0.97 -10.73
CA ALA A 104 -22.02 2.05 -10.16
C ALA A 104 -22.82 1.53 -8.94
N PRO A 105 -23.03 2.37 -7.91
CA PRO A 105 -23.88 1.99 -6.79
C PRO A 105 -25.31 1.67 -7.27
N PRO A 106 -26.04 0.79 -6.56
CA PRO A 106 -27.43 0.46 -6.89
C PRO A 106 -28.36 1.66 -6.79
#